data_AF-A0A562CFT9-F1
#
_entry.id   AF-A0A562CFT9-F1
#
_cell.length_a   1.000
_cell.length_b   1.000
_cell.length_c   1.000
_cell.angle_alpha   90.00
_cell.angle_beta   90.00
_cell.angle_gamma   90.00
#
_symmetry.space_group_name_H-M   'P 1'
#
loop_
_entity.id
_entity.type
_entity.pdbx_description
1 polymer ?
#
loop_
_entity_poly.entity_id
_entity_poly.type
_entity_poly.pdbx_seq_one_letter_code
_entity_poly.pdbx_strand_id
1 'polypeptide(L)'
;MALMDGRTILDLAEGLQLRRSRVMGANRIELTGFDDTMRERLTAYGLFHEIISWKLRMFVPVDGNGPVVLAKLLDRYPVERIGEREAA
;
A
#
# COMPACT_ATOMS: atom_id res chain seq x y z
N MET A 1 27.00 -1.37 -5.52
CA MET A 1 26.32 -0.60 -4.45
C MET A 1 24.90 -1.14 -4.31
N ALA A 2 24.62 -1.87 -3.23
CA ALA A 2 23.43 -2.71 -3.06
C ALA A 2 22.46 -2.14 -2.00
N LEU A 3 22.00 -0.89 -2.18
CA LEU A 3 21.23 -0.16 -1.16
C LEU A 3 19.89 0.40 -1.65
N MET A 4 19.17 -0.30 -2.54
CA MET A 4 17.88 0.19 -3.06
C MET A 4 16.72 -0.81 -3.13
N ASP A 5 16.84 -2.02 -2.59
CA ASP A 5 15.78 -3.03 -2.75
C ASP A 5 14.79 -3.06 -1.58
N GLY A 6 14.22 -1.89 -1.26
CA GLY A 6 13.17 -1.76 -0.26
C GLY A 6 11.84 -2.38 -0.71
N ARG A 7 11.78 -3.72 -0.81
CA ARG A 7 10.61 -4.47 -1.31
C ARG A 7 9.97 -5.35 -0.23
N THR A 8 9.66 -4.76 0.91
CA THR A 8 8.78 -5.37 1.90
C THR A 8 7.35 -5.36 1.36
N ILE A 9 6.72 -6.54 1.28
CA ILE A 9 5.33 -6.74 0.89
C ILE A 9 4.60 -7.31 2.10
N LEU A 10 3.44 -6.74 2.43
CA LEU A 10 2.53 -7.29 3.42
C LEU A 10 1.28 -7.75 2.67
N ASP A 11 1.02 -9.05 2.73
CA ASP A 11 -0.24 -9.63 2.30
C ASP A 11 -1.26 -9.44 3.42
N LEU A 12 -2.41 -8.87 3.06
CA LEU A 12 -3.55 -8.62 3.92
C LEU A 12 -4.71 -9.51 3.48
N ALA A 13 -5.66 -9.71 4.39
CA ALA A 13 -6.91 -10.41 4.09
C ALA A 13 -7.62 -9.83 2.86
N GLU A 14 -8.46 -10.67 2.23
CA GLU A 14 -9.18 -10.35 0.98
C GLU A 14 -8.27 -10.19 -0.25
N GLY A 15 -7.05 -10.72 -0.20
CA GLY A 15 -6.09 -10.64 -1.32
C GLY A 15 -5.49 -9.25 -1.52
N LEU A 16 -5.61 -8.38 -0.52
CA LEU A 16 -5.00 -7.06 -0.52
C LEU A 16 -3.49 -7.18 -0.26
N GLN A 17 -2.70 -6.30 -0.89
CA GLN A 17 -1.25 -6.27 -0.69
C GLN A 17 -0.77 -4.85 -0.48
N LEU A 18 -0.03 -4.63 0.60
CA LEU A 18 0.73 -3.40 0.81
C LEU A 18 2.17 -3.62 0.35
N ARG A 19 2.69 -2.72 -0.45
CA ARG A 19 4.10 -2.72 -0.86
C ARG A 19 4.73 -1.36 -0.68
N ARG A 20 6.00 -1.34 -0.30
CA ARG A 20 6.79 -0.11 -0.35
C ARG A 20 7.20 0.16 -1.81
N SER A 21 6.78 1.29 -2.36
CA SER A 21 7.12 1.74 -3.70
C SER A 21 7.77 3.11 -3.65
N ARG A 22 8.87 3.31 -4.37
CA ARG A 22 9.44 4.64 -4.56
C ARG A 22 8.75 5.30 -5.74
N VAL A 23 7.99 6.37 -5.49
CA VAL A 23 7.29 7.14 -6.53
C VAL A 23 7.84 8.57 -6.49
N MET A 24 8.26 9.09 -7.64
CA MET A 24 8.82 10.44 -7.76
C MET A 24 9.93 10.72 -6.74
N GLY A 25 10.81 9.74 -6.49
CA GLY A 25 11.91 9.87 -5.53
C GLY A 25 11.52 9.72 -4.05
N ALA A 26 10.22 9.70 -3.71
CA ALA A 26 9.71 9.55 -2.35
C ALA A 26 9.30 8.10 -2.04
N ASN A 27 9.51 7.66 -0.80
CA ASN A 27 8.99 6.38 -0.32
C ASN A 27 7.48 6.50 -0.08
N ARG A 28 6.69 5.67 -0.78
CA ARG A 28 5.25 5.56 -0.60
C ARG A 28 4.87 4.12 -0.28
N ILE A 29 3.77 3.94 0.42
CA ILE A 29 3.17 2.63 0.64
C ILE A 29 2.00 2.52 -0.32
N GLU A 30 2.06 1.56 -1.22
CA GLU A 30 1.01 1.32 -2.20
C GLU A 30 0.17 0.12 -1.80
N LEU A 31 -1.14 0.26 -1.94
CA LEU A 31 -2.10 -0.82 -1.81
C LEU A 31 -2.46 -1.36 -3.21
N THR A 32 -2.40 -2.67 -3.37
CA THR A 32 -2.80 -3.39 -4.58
C THR A 32 -3.77 -4.52 -4.25
N GLY A 33 -4.47 -5.06 -5.24
CA GLY A 33 -5.45 -6.15 -5.05
C GLY A 33 -6.85 -5.68 -4.64
N PHE A 34 -7.11 -4.38 -4.60
CA PHE A 34 -8.43 -3.83 -4.30
C PHE A 34 -9.35 -3.80 -5.54
N ASP A 35 -10.64 -4.02 -5.31
CA ASP A 35 -11.71 -3.81 -6.30
C ASP A 35 -12.26 -2.37 -6.24
N ASP A 36 -13.05 -1.95 -7.23
CA ASP A 36 -13.67 -0.62 -7.28
C ASP A 36 -14.56 -0.33 -6.06
N THR A 37 -15.31 -1.33 -5.58
CA THR A 37 -16.12 -1.19 -4.35
C THR A 37 -15.26 -0.95 -3.10
N MET A 38 -14.10 -1.60 -3.05
CA MET A 38 -13.13 -1.39 -1.97
C MET A 38 -12.47 -0.03 -2.07
N ARG A 39 -12.21 0.48 -3.29
CA ARG A 39 -11.60 1.78 -3.51
C ARG A 39 -12.37 2.89 -2.80
N GLU A 40 -13.69 2.93 -2.92
CA GLU A 40 -14.51 3.94 -2.25
C GLU A 40 -14.36 3.87 -0.73
N ARG A 41 -14.40 2.65 -0.17
CA ARG A 41 -14.23 2.41 1.28
C ARG A 41 -12.84 2.79 1.78
N LEU A 42 -11.81 2.40 1.04
CA LEU A 42 -10.41 2.69 1.36
C LEU A 42 -10.15 4.21 1.28
N THR A 43 -10.76 4.90 0.32
CA THR A 43 -10.73 6.37 0.24
C THR A 43 -11.39 6.99 1.47
N ALA A 44 -12.52 6.44 1.93
CA ALA A 44 -13.17 6.88 3.17
C ALA A 44 -12.32 6.62 4.43
N TYR A 45 -11.43 5.62 4.43
CA TYR A 45 -10.45 5.43 5.50
C TYR A 45 -9.32 6.47 5.50
N GLY A 46 -9.13 7.19 4.39
CA GLY A 46 -8.11 8.22 4.22
C GLY A 46 -6.98 7.83 3.28
N LEU A 47 -7.08 6.70 2.57
CA LEU A 47 -6.17 6.40 1.46
C LEU A 47 -6.49 7.31 0.28
N PHE A 48 -5.48 7.56 -0.56
CA PHE A 48 -5.66 8.36 -1.77
C PHE A 48 -5.23 7.56 -2.99
N HIS A 49 -5.80 7.89 -4.15
CA HIS A 49 -5.44 7.28 -5.41
C HIS A 49 -4.84 8.32 -6.35
N GLU A 50 -3.84 7.91 -7.11
CA GLU A 50 -3.20 8.71 -8.15
C GLU A 50 -3.16 7.92 -9.45
N ILE A 51 -3.31 8.62 -10.57
CA ILE A 51 -3.08 8.04 -11.89
C ILE A 51 -1.61 8.24 -12.23
N ILE A 52 -0.84 7.15 -12.21
CA ILE A 52 0.58 7.14 -12.57
C ILE A 52 0.74 6.27 -13.79
N SER A 53 1.28 6.84 -14.87
CA SER A 53 1.51 6.11 -16.12
C SER A 53 0.24 5.36 -16.51
N TRP A 54 -0.86 6.10 -16.79
CA TRP A 54 -2.19 5.60 -17.21
C TRP A 54 -2.85 4.55 -16.29
N LYS A 55 -2.29 4.25 -15.13
CA LYS A 55 -2.83 3.28 -14.18
C LYS A 55 -3.18 3.96 -12.86
N LEU A 56 -4.38 3.70 -12.37
CA LEU A 56 -4.78 4.13 -11.03
C LEU A 56 -4.06 3.27 -9.99
N ARG A 57 -3.38 3.94 -9.08
CA ARG A 57 -2.61 3.34 -7.99
C ARG A 57 -3.05 3.97 -6.69
N MET A 58 -3.14 3.15 -5.65
CA MET A 58 -3.66 3.58 -4.36
C MET A 58 -2.55 3.61 -3.34
N PHE A 59 -2.49 4.66 -2.54
CA PHE A 59 -1.41 4.91 -1.60
C PHE A 59 -1.94 5.25 -0.22
N VAL A 60 -1.18 4.85 0.80
CA VAL A 60 -1.39 5.26 2.18
C VAL A 60 -0.69 6.62 2.38
N PRO A 61 -1.34 7.60 3.04
CA PRO A 61 -0.67 8.84 3.44
C PRO A 61 0.59 8.54 4.26
N VAL A 62 1.66 9.29 3.99
CA VAL A 62 2.94 9.18 4.72
C VAL A 62 3.18 10.36 5.66
N ASP A 63 2.23 11.29 5.71
CA ASP A 63 2.15 12.37 6.69
C ASP A 63 1.70 11.85 8.07
N GLY A 64 1.48 12.77 9.02
CA GLY A 64 1.12 12.43 10.40
C GLY A 64 -0.14 11.58 10.56
N ASN A 65 -1.02 11.54 9.55
CA ASN A 65 -2.21 10.70 9.55
C ASN A 65 -1.97 9.26 9.04
N GLY A 66 -0.81 9.00 8.43
CA GLY A 66 -0.43 7.70 7.87
C GLY A 66 -0.56 6.53 8.85
N PRO A 67 -0.01 6.62 10.08
CA PRO A 67 -0.15 5.56 11.08
C PRO A 67 -1.61 5.27 11.46
N VAL A 68 -2.47 6.29 11.49
CA VAL A 68 -3.88 6.15 11.82
C VAL A 68 -4.64 5.44 10.70
N VAL A 69 -4.39 5.82 9.44
CA VAL A 69 -4.98 5.16 8.28
C VAL A 69 -4.52 3.70 8.18
N LEU A 70 -3.23 3.45 8.40
CA LEU A 70 -2.68 2.10 8.40
C LEU A 70 -3.30 1.26 9.53
N ALA A 71 -3.44 1.79 10.75
CA ALA A 71 -4.08 1.08 11.85
C ALA A 71 -5.53 0.68 11.51
N LYS A 72 -6.32 1.59 10.92
CA LYS A 72 -7.69 1.28 10.45
C LYS A 72 -7.70 0.19 9.38
N LEU A 73 -6.73 0.24 8.46
CA LEU A 73 -6.60 -0.77 7.41
C LEU A 73 -6.29 -2.13 8.03
N LEU A 74 -5.33 -2.21 8.95
CA LEU A 74 -4.92 -3.46 9.60
C LEU A 74 -5.99 -4.02 10.56
N ASP A 75 -6.80 -3.15 11.18
CA ASP A 75 -7.96 -3.54 11.98
C ASP A 75 -9.04 -4.21 11.11
N ARG A 76 -9.28 -3.67 9.91
CA ARG A 76 -10.28 -4.22 8.98
C ARG A 76 -9.77 -5.41 8.18
N TYR A 77 -8.52 -5.35 7.75
CA TYR A 77 -7.83 -6.31 6.89
C TYR A 77 -6.58 -6.79 7.62
N PRO A 78 -6.69 -7.85 8.43
CA PRO A 78 -5.54 -8.35 9.19
C PRO A 78 -4.41 -8.79 8.25
N VAL A 79 -3.17 -8.65 8.71
CA VAL A 79 -1.99 -9.13 7.98
C VAL A 79 -1.99 -10.65 7.97
N GLU A 80 -2.03 -11.23 6.77
CA GLU A 80 -1.93 -12.67 6.59
C GLU A 80 -0.48 -13.13 6.46
N ARG A 81 0.35 -12.33 5.78
CA ARG A 81 1.75 -12.68 5.57
C ARG A 81 2.61 -11.44 5.43
N ILE A 82 3.83 -11.52 5.94
CA ILE A 82 4.87 -10.54 5.69
C ILE A 82 5.90 -11.24 4.80
N GLY A 83 5.99 -10.78 3.55
CA GLY A 83 6.90 -11.31 2.55
C GLY A 83 8.01 -10.32 2.25
N GLU A 84 9.26 -10.74 2.41
CA GLU A 84 10.39 -10.09 1.76
C GLU A 84 10.49 -10.71 0.37
N ARG A 85 10.16 -9.95 -0.67
CA ARG A 85 10.29 -10.49 -2.03
C ARG A 85 11.76 -10.42 -2.43
N GLU A 86 12.49 -11.51 -2.23
CA GLU A 86 13.77 -11.74 -2.91
C GLU A 86 13.49 -11.73 -4.42
N ALA A 87 13.94 -10.67 -5.09
CA ALA A 87 13.90 -10.63 -6.54
C ALA A 87 15.02 -11.54 -7.06
N ALA A 88 14.63 -12.64 -7.69
CA ALA A 88 15.47 -13.40 -8.63
C ALA A 88 15.88 -12.54 -9.83
#